data_AF-A0A0N4U9N0-F1
#
_entry.id   AF-A0A0N4U9N0-F1
#
_cell.length_a   1.000
_cell.length_b   1.000
_cell.length_c   1.000
_cell.angle_alpha   90.00
_cell.angle_beta   90.00
_cell.angle_gamma   90.00
#
_symmetry.space_group_name_H-M   'P 1'
#
loop_
_entity.id
_entity.type
_entity.pdbx_description
1 polymer ?
#
loop_
_entity_poly.entity_id
_entity_poly.type
_entity_poly.pdbx_seq_one_letter_code
_entity_poly.pdbx_strand_id
1 'polypeptide(L)'
;MSQLLKGGCSTKPRNRGTVASARFADLQDCDDRFEGYCHNSGICKLTYDIAHRIIPICSQSTTFSCPTGFRGKQCEFINDPNYYYSKQEKNEIGMTTALSLLLIIILAICFASLCLYLYRM
;
A
#
# COMPACT_ATOMS: atom_id res chain seq x y z
N MET A 1 -4.95 36.82 1.79
CA MET A 1 -6.38 36.46 1.93
C MET A 1 -6.70 35.38 0.92
N SER A 2 -6.86 34.13 1.37
CA SER A 2 -7.54 32.99 0.73
C SER A 2 -7.66 31.92 1.83
N GLN A 3 -8.68 32.01 2.68
CA GLN A 3 -9.90 31.18 2.63
C GLN A 3 -9.68 29.66 2.81
N LEU A 4 -9.78 29.24 4.07
CA LEU A 4 -10.66 28.16 4.57
C LEU A 4 -10.97 26.99 3.62
N LEU A 5 -10.22 25.89 3.75
CA LEU A 5 -10.81 24.54 3.69
C LEU A 5 -11.14 24.09 5.12
N LYS A 6 -12.36 24.39 5.55
CA LYS A 6 -13.09 23.71 6.63
C LYS A 6 -13.36 22.27 6.15
N GLY A 7 -12.74 21.26 6.76
CA GLY A 7 -13.21 19.86 6.63
C GLY A 7 -12.20 18.79 6.21
N GLY A 8 -10.89 19.07 6.17
CA GLY A 8 -9.89 18.03 5.90
C GLY A 8 -9.58 17.19 7.14
N CYS A 9 -9.92 15.90 7.13
CA CYS A 9 -9.47 14.95 8.15
C CYS A 9 -7.93 14.90 8.17
N SER A 10 -7.33 15.54 9.19
CA SER A 10 -5.90 15.48 9.44
C SER A 10 -5.52 14.06 9.87
N THR A 11 -4.96 13.27 8.96
CA THR A 11 -4.24 12.05 9.31
C THR A 11 -2.91 12.43 9.96
N LYS A 12 -2.96 12.86 11.23
CA LYS A 12 -1.73 12.93 12.03
C LYS A 12 -1.17 11.51 12.13
N PRO A 13 0.10 11.27 11.77
CA PRO A 13 0.75 10.01 12.08
C PRO A 13 0.76 9.88 13.60
N ARG A 14 0.06 8.87 14.11
CA ARG A 14 0.03 8.58 15.54
C ARG A 14 1.43 8.09 15.90
N ASN A 15 2.24 8.95 16.53
CA ASN A 15 3.49 8.56 17.20
C ASN A 15 3.16 7.53 18.29
N ARG A 16 3.03 6.26 17.89
CA ARG A 16 3.11 5.08 18.77
C ARG A 16 4.55 4.62 18.68
N GLY A 17 5.42 4.96 19.62
CA GLY A 17 6.83 4.58 19.49
C GLY A 17 7.61 4.36 20.77
N THR A 18 7.49 5.22 21.78
CA THR A 18 8.50 5.18 22.85
C THR A 18 8.13 4.29 24.04
N VAL A 19 6.84 4.00 24.28
CA VAL A 19 6.41 3.19 25.45
C VAL A 19 6.11 1.72 25.09
N ALA A 20 5.91 1.41 23.81
CA ALA A 20 5.54 0.06 23.38
C ALA A 20 6.71 -0.93 23.32
N SER A 21 7.95 -0.42 23.24
CA SER A 21 9.17 -1.23 23.10
C SER A 21 9.42 -2.12 24.32
N ALA A 22 9.28 -1.57 25.54
CA ALA A 22 9.49 -2.33 26.78
C ALA A 22 8.54 -3.54 26.90
N ARG A 23 7.25 -3.35 26.56
CA ARG A 23 6.25 -4.41 26.62
C ARG A 23 6.50 -5.55 25.64
N PHE A 24 7.27 -5.34 24.57
CA PHE A 24 7.53 -6.38 23.59
C PHE A 24 8.57 -7.39 24.05
N ALA A 25 9.63 -6.91 24.69
CA ALA A 25 10.66 -7.77 25.26
C ALA A 25 10.10 -8.73 26.32
N ASP A 26 9.05 -8.29 27.04
CA ASP A 26 8.35 -9.07 28.06
C ASP A 26 7.40 -10.14 27.50
N LEU A 27 7.12 -10.14 26.19
CA LEU A 27 6.23 -11.13 25.58
C LEU A 27 6.93 -12.48 25.44
N GLN A 28 6.16 -13.56 25.63
CA GLN A 28 6.64 -14.93 25.49
C GLN A 28 7.01 -15.22 24.03
N ASP A 29 8.10 -15.97 23.81
CA ASP A 29 8.44 -16.46 22.48
C ASP A 29 7.35 -17.38 21.92
N CYS A 30 7.24 -17.41 20.60
CA CYS A 30 6.31 -18.31 19.93
C CYS A 30 6.66 -19.78 20.19
N ASP A 31 5.61 -20.55 20.45
CA ASP A 31 5.61 -22.01 20.49
C ASP A 31 5.83 -22.58 19.07
N ASP A 32 6.24 -23.84 18.96
CA ASP A 32 6.63 -24.52 17.71
C ASP A 32 5.50 -24.49 16.66
N ARG A 33 4.25 -24.37 17.12
CA ARG A 33 3.05 -24.21 16.28
C ARG A 33 3.09 -22.98 15.36
N PHE A 34 3.89 -21.98 15.68
CA PHE A 34 4.04 -20.76 14.88
C PHE A 34 5.44 -20.63 14.28
N GLU A 35 6.19 -21.72 14.21
CA GLU A 35 7.47 -21.76 13.52
C GLU A 35 7.28 -21.32 12.06
N GLY A 36 8.13 -20.40 11.59
CA GLY A 36 8.03 -19.82 10.25
C GLY A 36 6.88 -18.81 10.05
N TYR A 37 6.08 -18.48 11.07
CA TYR A 37 5.03 -17.46 10.95
C TYR A 37 5.59 -16.06 10.63
N CYS A 38 6.76 -15.73 11.18
CA CYS A 38 7.46 -14.49 10.87
C CYS A 38 8.52 -14.72 9.79
N HIS A 39 8.43 -13.94 8.72
CA HIS A 39 9.36 -13.95 7.62
C HIS A 39 10.51 -12.96 7.82
N ASN A 40 11.54 -13.06 6.98
CA ASN A 40 12.63 -12.07 6.86
C ASN A 40 13.31 -11.72 8.20
N SER A 41 13.59 -12.76 9.01
CA SER A 41 14.24 -12.64 10.33
C SER A 41 13.42 -11.85 11.37
N GLY A 42 12.09 -11.78 11.20
CA GLY A 42 11.18 -11.33 12.25
C GLY A 42 11.18 -12.29 13.44
N ILE A 43 11.25 -11.75 14.65
CA ILE A 43 11.11 -12.49 15.90
C ILE A 43 9.62 -12.63 16.21
N CYS A 44 9.21 -13.87 16.48
CA CYS A 44 7.84 -14.22 16.80
C CYS A 44 7.63 -14.17 18.31
N LYS A 45 6.68 -13.36 18.76
CA LYS A 45 6.21 -13.31 20.15
C LYS A 45 4.71 -13.58 20.22
N LEU A 46 4.24 -14.06 21.36
CA LEU A 46 2.83 -14.31 21.62
C LEU A 46 2.20 -13.21 22.44
N THR A 47 1.04 -12.73 21.99
CA THR A 47 0.15 -11.84 22.75
C THR A 47 -1.26 -12.41 22.77
N TYR A 48 -2.16 -11.75 23.48
CA TYR A 48 -3.58 -12.12 23.55
C TYR A 48 -4.45 -11.04 22.92
N ASP A 49 -5.48 -11.43 22.16
CA ASP A 49 -6.52 -10.50 21.73
C ASP A 49 -7.51 -10.17 22.86
N ILE A 50 -8.49 -9.33 22.50
CA ILE A 50 -9.61 -8.94 23.37
C ILE A 50 -10.45 -10.16 23.78
N ALA A 51 -10.44 -11.24 23.00
CA ALA A 51 -11.11 -12.50 23.31
C ALA A 51 -10.19 -13.52 24.01
N HIS A 52 -9.03 -13.09 24.51
CA HIS A 52 -8.02 -13.92 25.20
C HIS A 52 -7.54 -15.13 24.38
N ARG A 53 -7.53 -15.01 23.05
CA ARG A 53 -6.91 -16.00 22.16
C ARG A 53 -5.44 -15.65 21.95
N ILE A 54 -4.61 -16.69 21.90
CA ILE A 54 -3.19 -16.57 21.60
C ILE A 54 -3.04 -16.10 20.15
N ILE A 55 -2.31 -15.00 19.95
CA ILE A 55 -2.01 -14.44 18.64
C ILE A 55 -0.50 -14.23 18.50
N PRO A 56 0.13 -14.76 17.44
CA PRO A 56 1.52 -14.46 17.12
C PRO A 56 1.64 -13.07 16.50
N ILE A 57 2.65 -12.34 16.94
CA ILE A 57 3.06 -11.04 16.41
C ILE A 57 4.52 -11.12 15.96
N CYS A 58 4.82 -10.47 14.84
CA CYS A 58 6.15 -10.44 14.27
C CYS A 58 6.77 -9.06 14.43
N SER A 59 8.00 -9.02 14.94
CA SER A 59 8.72 -7.76 15.02
C SER A 59 10.24 -7.97 15.14
N GLN A 60 10.99 -6.89 15.29
CA GLN A 60 12.40 -6.91 15.61
C GLN A 60 12.59 -6.87 17.14
N SER A 61 13.63 -7.55 17.65
CA SER A 61 13.94 -7.86 19.07
C SER A 61 13.42 -6.87 20.14
N THR A 62 13.54 -5.56 19.90
CA THR A 62 13.19 -4.52 20.87
C THR A 62 12.05 -3.60 20.43
N THR A 63 11.47 -3.76 19.25
CA THR A 63 10.46 -2.82 18.72
C THR A 63 9.26 -3.56 18.16
N PHE A 64 8.07 -2.94 18.21
CA PHE A 64 6.84 -3.50 17.64
C PHE A 64 6.75 -3.32 16.11
N SER A 65 7.89 -3.35 15.44
CA SER A 65 8.04 -3.12 14.00
C SER A 65 8.84 -4.24 13.38
N CYS A 66 8.55 -4.55 12.13
CA CYS A 66 9.37 -5.49 11.36
C CYS A 66 10.83 -5.02 11.24
N PRO A 67 11.77 -5.94 10.97
CA PRO A 67 13.14 -5.58 10.66
C PRO A 67 13.22 -4.52 9.56
N THR A 68 14.26 -3.68 9.62
CA THR A 68 14.47 -2.58 8.68
C THR A 68 14.34 -3.05 7.24
N GLY A 69 13.49 -2.37 6.46
CA GLY A 69 13.25 -2.71 5.05
C GLY A 69 12.10 -3.70 4.83
N PHE A 70 11.40 -4.14 5.88
CA PHE A 70 10.23 -5.02 5.75
C PHE A 70 8.97 -4.41 6.39
N ARG A 71 7.80 -4.88 5.94
CA ARG A 71 6.48 -4.50 6.42
C ARG A 71 5.50 -5.67 6.28
N GLY A 72 4.30 -5.49 6.81
CA GLY A 72 3.26 -6.51 6.83
C GLY A 72 3.02 -7.05 8.23
N LYS A 73 2.08 -7.97 8.39
CA LYS A 73 1.75 -8.57 9.70
C LYS A 73 2.80 -9.60 10.11
N GLN A 74 3.42 -10.24 9.12
CA GLN A 74 4.40 -11.30 9.24
C GLN A 74 5.79 -10.85 8.77
N CYS A 75 5.97 -9.55 8.49
CA CYS A 75 7.18 -9.00 7.88
C CYS A 75 7.49 -9.58 6.50
N GLU A 76 6.45 -9.98 5.78
CA GLU A 76 6.50 -10.71 4.50
C GLU A 76 6.81 -9.82 3.30
N PHE A 77 6.53 -8.51 3.38
CA PHE A 77 6.73 -7.58 2.27
C PHE A 77 7.97 -6.73 2.46
N ILE A 78 8.70 -6.48 1.38
CA ILE A 78 9.73 -5.44 1.37
C ILE A 78 9.04 -4.09 1.46
N ASN A 79 9.54 -3.23 2.35
CA ASN A 79 9.12 -1.85 2.46
C ASN A 79 9.74 -1.04 1.32
N ASP A 80 9.21 -1.24 0.11
CA ASP A 80 9.63 -0.50 -1.07
C ASP A 80 8.97 0.89 -1.07
N PRO A 81 9.75 1.99 -0.92
CA PRO A 81 9.22 3.35 -1.02
C PRO A 81 8.62 3.66 -2.40
N ASN A 82 9.04 2.94 -3.45
CA ASN A 82 8.56 3.12 -4.82
C ASN A 82 7.26 2.36 -5.13
N TYR A 83 6.73 1.57 -4.18
CA TYR A 83 5.48 0.85 -4.40
C TYR A 83 4.30 1.80 -4.69
N TYR A 84 4.27 2.98 -4.07
CA TYR A 84 3.22 3.97 -4.34
C TYR A 84 3.42 4.67 -5.69
N TYR A 85 4.67 4.98 -6.05
CA TYR A 85 5.00 5.65 -7.30
C TYR A 85 4.73 4.77 -8.52
N SER A 86 5.11 3.49 -8.47
CA SER A 86 4.84 2.54 -9.58
C SER A 86 3.35 2.34 -9.87
N LYS A 87 2.49 2.51 -8.86
CA LYS A 87 1.03 2.40 -9.05
C LYS A 87 0.42 3.67 -9.66
N GLN A 88 0.96 4.85 -9.32
CA GLN A 88 0.57 6.10 -9.99
C GLN A 88 1.03 6.11 -11.44
N GLU A 89 2.25 5.68 -11.72
CA GLU A 89 2.81 5.64 -13.07
C GLU A 89 2.01 4.68 -13.98
N LYS A 90 1.59 3.52 -13.47
CA LYS A 90 0.68 2.61 -14.21
C LYS A 90 -0.68 3.24 -14.51
N ASN A 91 -1.23 4.06 -13.60
CA ASN A 91 -2.49 4.75 -13.84
C ASN A 91 -2.34 5.89 -14.87
N GLU A 92 -1.24 6.62 -14.85
CA GLU A 92 -0.97 7.70 -15.83
C GLU A 92 -0.76 7.14 -17.24
N ILE A 93 -0.03 6.02 -17.38
CA ILE A 93 0.15 5.35 -18.68
C ILE A 93 -1.19 4.78 -19.19
N GLY A 94 -2.04 4.27 -18.30
CA GLY A 94 -3.37 3.78 -18.67
C GLY A 94 -4.30 4.87 -19.20
N MET A 95 -4.23 6.09 -18.65
CA MET A 95 -5.06 7.21 -19.12
C MET A 95 -4.58 7.78 -20.46
N THR A 96 -3.27 7.89 -20.66
CA THR A 96 -2.72 8.44 -21.92
C THR A 96 -3.03 7.53 -23.11
N THR A 97 -2.87 6.22 -22.95
CA THR A 97 -3.17 5.24 -24.00
C THR A 97 -4.66 5.21 -24.38
N ALA A 98 -5.57 5.33 -23.42
CA ALA A 98 -7.00 5.39 -23.69
C ALA A 98 -7.40 6.66 -24.47
N LEU A 99 -6.81 7.81 -24.14
CA LEU A 99 -7.05 9.07 -24.84
C LEU A 99 -6.54 9.03 -26.29
N SER A 100 -5.37 8.43 -26.52
CA SER A 100 -4.81 8.28 -27.87
C SER A 100 -5.71 7.43 -28.78
N LEU A 101 -6.28 6.33 -28.27
CA LEU A 101 -7.19 5.48 -29.03
C LEU A 101 -8.49 6.22 -29.41
N LEU A 102 -9.06 6.99 -28.48
CA LEU A 102 -10.27 7.78 -28.75
C LEU A 102 -10.04 8.82 -29.84
N LEU A 103 -8.89 9.52 -29.83
CA LEU A 103 -8.54 10.48 -30.87
C LEU A 103 -8.41 9.84 -32.25
N ILE A 104 -7.79 8.66 -32.35
CA ILE A 104 -7.66 7.92 -33.62
C ILE A 104 -9.04 7.54 -34.18
N ILE A 105 -9.95 7.07 -33.33
CA ILE A 105 -11.32 6.70 -33.75
C ILE A 105 -12.06 7.92 -34.28
N ILE A 106 -11.99 9.06 -33.58
CA ILE A 106 -12.64 10.30 -34.01
C ILE A 106 -12.08 10.78 -35.36
N LEU A 107 -10.75 10.76 -35.53
CA LEU A 107 -10.13 11.13 -36.80
C LEU A 107 -10.54 10.20 -37.95
N ALA A 108 -10.62 8.89 -37.70
CA ALA A 108 -11.07 7.92 -38.70
C ALA A 108 -12.54 8.17 -39.12
N ILE A 109 -13.43 8.47 -38.18
CA ILE A 109 -14.84 8.79 -38.46
C ILE A 109 -14.95 10.09 -39.26
N CYS A 110 -14.21 11.14 -38.88
CA CYS A 110 -14.19 12.40 -39.60
C CYS A 110 -13.68 12.21 -41.04
N PHE A 111 -12.62 11.43 -41.21
CA PHE A 111 -12.06 11.13 -42.53
C PHE A 111 -13.03 10.36 -43.41
N ALA A 112 -13.65 9.29 -42.88
CA ALA A 112 -14.68 8.53 -43.59
C ALA A 112 -15.88 9.41 -43.97
N SER A 113 -16.31 10.30 -43.08
CA SER A 113 -17.41 11.24 -43.36
C SER A 113 -17.06 12.22 -44.47
N LEU A 114 -15.81 12.73 -44.48
CA LEU A 114 -15.31 13.61 -45.54
C LEU A 114 -15.26 12.88 -46.88
N CYS A 115 -14.75 11.64 -46.92
CA CYS A 115 -14.72 10.83 -48.14
C CYS A 115 -16.14 10.56 -48.67
N LEU A 116 -17.09 10.22 -47.79
CA LEU A 116 -18.49 10.01 -48.19
C LEU A 116 -19.14 11.29 -48.70
N TYR A 117 -18.85 12.44 -48.09
CA TYR A 117 -19.34 13.74 -48.54
C TYR A 117 -18.83 14.08 -49.94
N LEU A 118 -17.52 13.92 -50.17
CA LEU A 118 -16.90 14.17 -51.47
C LEU A 118 -17.33 13.16 -52.53
N TYR A 119 -17.62 11.91 -52.17
CA TYR A 119 -18.13 10.90 -53.10
C TYR A 119 -19.59 11.18 -53.53
N ARG A 120 -20.35 11.90 -52.70
CA ARG A 120 -21.75 12.28 -53.00
C ARG A 120 -21.87 13.59 -53.78
N MET A 121 -20.81 14.38 -53.85
CA MET A 121 -20.67 15.59 -54.67
C MET A 121 -20.23 15.23 -56.08
#